data_AF-A0A9E2ICY1-F1
#
_entry.id   AF-A0A9E2ICY1-F1
#
_cell.length_a   1.000
_cell.length_b   1.000
_cell.length_c   1.000
_cell.angle_alpha   90.00
_cell.angle_beta   90.00
_cell.angle_gamma   90.00
#
_symmetry.space_group_name_H-M   'P 1'
#
loop_
_entity.id
_entity.type
_entity.pdbx_description
1 polymer ?
#
loop_
_entity_poly.entity_id
_entity_poly.type
_entity_poly.pdbx_seq_one_letter_code
_entity_poly.pdbx_strand_id
1 'polypeptide(L)'
;MVAGLGDMGLSLSLAAIGSALGTGIAGMSAIGAWKRAFMQNKMAPFILIAFVGAPLSQTIYGMILRNAIQSANLDPSSYSFQMVLGAAAGLAMGCSAWMQGKAGASAAD
;
A
#
# COMPACT_ATOMS: atom_id res chain seq x y z
N MET A 1 4.80 24.87 -17.19
CA MET A 1 5.72 24.20 -16.24
C MET A 1 4.96 23.99 -14.95
N VAL A 2 4.93 22.76 -14.42
CA VAL A 2 4.34 22.49 -13.11
C VAL A 2 5.18 23.22 -12.07
N ALA A 3 4.62 24.27 -11.47
CA ALA A 3 5.38 25.22 -10.64
C ALA A 3 5.53 24.77 -9.18
N GLY A 4 5.13 23.55 -8.81
CA GLY A 4 5.21 23.10 -7.43
C GLY A 4 5.16 21.59 -7.25
N LEU A 5 5.38 21.17 -6.00
CA LEU A 5 5.48 19.76 -5.61
C LEU A 5 4.12 19.06 -5.49
N GLY A 6 3.01 19.79 -5.69
CA GLY A 6 1.65 19.27 -5.53
C GLY A 6 1.33 18.96 -4.07
N ASP A 7 0.99 17.70 -3.80
CA ASP A 7 0.74 17.17 -2.44
C ASP A 7 2.02 16.83 -1.65
N MET A 8 3.19 17.22 -2.15
CA MET A 8 4.51 16.84 -1.59
C MET A 8 4.76 15.32 -1.53
N GLY A 9 4.01 14.52 -2.28
CA GLY A 9 4.09 13.06 -2.26
C GLY A 9 3.49 12.42 -1.01
N LEU A 10 2.63 13.15 -0.28
CA LEU A 10 1.96 12.62 0.91
C LEU A 10 1.03 11.45 0.56
N SER A 11 0.33 11.50 -0.57
CA SER A 11 -0.53 10.41 -1.03
C SER A 11 0.24 9.11 -1.27
N LEU A 12 1.37 9.19 -1.98
CA LEU A 12 2.24 8.05 -2.23
C LEU A 12 2.90 7.54 -0.94
N SER A 13 3.45 8.43 -0.12
CA SER A 13 4.25 8.03 1.05
C SER A 13 3.39 7.31 2.09
N LEU A 14 2.21 7.84 2.41
CA LEU A 14 1.31 7.22 3.38
C LEU A 14 0.71 5.91 2.87
N ALA A 15 0.39 5.84 1.57
CA ALA A 15 -0.05 4.59 0.96
C ALA A 15 1.06 3.53 1.00
N ALA A 16 2.30 3.91 0.68
CA ALA A 16 3.46 3.02 0.71
C ALA A 16 3.78 2.51 2.13
N ILE A 17 3.63 3.36 3.16
CA ILE A 17 3.75 2.93 4.56
C ILE A 17 2.72 1.84 4.88
N GLY A 18 1.45 2.05 4.52
CA GLY A 18 0.42 1.03 4.71
C GLY A 18 0.69 -0.26 3.94
N SER A 19 1.17 -0.17 2.69
CA SER A 19 1.59 -1.33 1.89
C SER A 19 2.71 -2.11 2.57
N ALA A 20 3.74 -1.43 3.08
CA ALA A 20 4.86 -2.05 3.79
C ALA A 20 4.39 -2.79 5.05
N LEU A 21 3.48 -2.18 5.81
CA LEU A 21 2.89 -2.79 7.00
C LEU A 21 2.01 -4.00 6.63
N GLY A 22 1.15 -3.85 5.62
CA GLY A 22 0.27 -4.91 5.17
C GLY A 22 1.01 -6.12 4.60
N THR A 23 1.98 -5.89 3.70
CA THR A 23 2.78 -6.98 3.11
C THR A 23 3.67 -7.65 4.16
N GLY A 24 4.18 -6.90 5.14
CA GLY A 24 4.91 -7.45 6.28
C GLY A 24 4.04 -8.39 7.13
N ILE A 25 2.83 -7.96 7.49
CA ILE A 25 1.87 -8.77 8.27
C ILE A 25 1.53 -10.06 7.53
N ALA A 26 1.07 -9.97 6.28
CA ALA A 26 0.73 -11.15 5.48
C ALA A 26 1.94 -12.06 5.23
N GLY A 27 3.12 -11.48 4.98
CA GLY A 27 4.36 -12.21 4.70
C GLY A 27 4.82 -13.07 5.86
N MET A 28 4.76 -12.54 7.09
CA MET A 28 5.12 -13.32 8.29
C MET A 28 4.22 -14.55 8.47
N SER A 29 2.90 -14.41 8.27
CA SER A 29 1.96 -15.55 8.32
C SER A 29 2.17 -16.54 7.16
N ALA A 30 2.37 -16.06 5.94
CA ALA A 30 2.63 -16.92 4.78
C ALA A 30 3.90 -17.78 4.95
N ILE A 31 4.98 -17.20 5.50
CA ILE A 31 6.20 -17.95 5.83
C ILE A 31 5.91 -19.01 6.90
N GLY A 32 5.08 -18.70 7.89
CA GLY A 32 4.62 -19.66 8.90
C GLY A 32 3.91 -20.86 8.27
N ALA A 33 2.96 -20.59 7.38
CA ALA A 33 2.22 -21.61 6.64
C ALA A 33 3.13 -22.52 5.79
N TRP A 34 4.09 -21.92 5.07
CA TRP A 34 5.07 -22.67 4.29
C TRP A 34 5.95 -23.58 5.14
N LYS A 35 6.44 -23.09 6.29
CA LYS A 35 7.20 -23.92 7.24
C LYS A 35 6.39 -25.14 7.68
N ARG A 36 5.10 -24.97 8.01
CA ARG A 36 4.20 -26.08 8.37
C ARG A 36 4.02 -27.07 7.23
N ALA A 37 3.83 -26.59 5.99
CA ALA A 37 3.72 -27.44 4.82
C ALA A 37 4.98 -28.30 4.62
N PHE A 38 6.17 -27.68 4.72
CA PHE A 38 7.44 -28.40 4.58
C PHE A 38 7.66 -29.45 5.68
N MET A 39 7.32 -29.15 6.93
CA MET A 39 7.37 -30.14 8.02
C MET A 39 6.44 -31.34 7.77
N GLN A 40 5.38 -31.16 6.99
CA GLN A 40 4.44 -32.21 6.60
C GLN A 40 4.78 -32.88 5.26
N ASN A 41 5.96 -32.62 4.68
CA ASN A 41 6.32 -33.05 3.31
C ASN A 41 5.29 -32.64 2.24
N LYS A 42 4.61 -31.51 2.45
CA LYS A 42 3.66 -30.92 1.48
C LYS A 42 4.31 -29.74 0.76
N MET A 43 3.85 -29.50 -0.46
CA MET A 43 4.26 -28.31 -1.20
C MET A 43 3.70 -27.03 -0.58
N ALA A 44 4.51 -25.98 -0.56
CA ALA A 44 4.13 -24.64 -0.14
C ALA A 44 3.04 -24.07 -1.07
N PRO A 45 1.88 -23.62 -0.55
CA PRO A 45 0.84 -23.06 -1.41
C PRO A 45 1.29 -21.73 -2.03
N PHE A 46 1.34 -21.67 -3.37
CA PHE A 46 1.77 -20.49 -4.11
C PHE A 46 0.79 -19.31 -3.97
N ILE A 47 -0.50 -19.60 -3.76
CA ILE A 47 -1.55 -18.59 -3.59
C ILE A 47 -1.26 -17.60 -2.44
N LEU A 48 -0.48 -18.02 -1.43
CA LEU A 48 -0.11 -17.13 -0.33
C LEU A 48 0.68 -15.90 -0.80
N ILE A 49 1.41 -16.00 -1.92
CA ILE A 49 2.10 -14.84 -2.52
C ILE A 49 1.09 -13.77 -2.98
N ALA A 50 -0.08 -14.17 -3.48
CA ALA A 50 -1.12 -13.21 -3.86
C ALA A 50 -1.63 -12.44 -2.64
N PHE A 51 -1.79 -13.11 -1.50
CA PHE A 51 -2.19 -12.46 -0.24
C PHE A 51 -1.13 -11.51 0.30
N VAL A 52 0.15 -11.88 0.17
CA VAL A 52 1.30 -11.01 0.53
C VAL A 52 1.42 -9.81 -0.41
N GLY A 53 1.09 -10.00 -1.68
CA GLY A 53 1.20 -8.98 -2.73
C GLY A 53 0.02 -8.01 -2.79
N ALA A 54 -1.18 -8.40 -2.33
CA ALA A 54 -2.37 -7.56 -2.39
C ALA A 54 -2.17 -6.12 -1.83
N PRO A 55 -1.51 -5.93 -0.66
CA PRO A 55 -1.24 -4.59 -0.12
C PRO A 55 -0.45 -3.68 -1.06
N LEU A 56 0.41 -4.20 -1.95
CA LEU A 56 1.22 -3.41 -2.88
C LEU A 56 0.37 -2.56 -3.84
N SER A 57 -0.88 -2.97 -4.09
CA SER A 57 -1.84 -2.21 -4.90
C SER A 57 -1.97 -0.76 -4.44
N GLN A 58 -1.91 -0.50 -3.13
CA GLN A 58 -2.11 0.83 -2.57
C GLN A 58 -0.92 1.75 -2.86
N THR A 59 0.31 1.23 -2.96
CA THR A 59 1.45 2.02 -3.43
C THR A 59 1.25 2.50 -4.86
N ILE A 60 0.70 1.64 -5.73
CA ILE A 60 0.40 1.98 -7.12
C ILE A 60 -0.71 3.05 -7.18
N TYR A 61 -1.78 2.91 -6.40
CA TYR A 61 -2.84 3.92 -6.32
C TYR A 61 -2.32 5.25 -5.75
N GLY A 62 -1.45 5.22 -4.75
CA GLY A 62 -0.76 6.40 -4.23
C GLY A 62 0.07 7.12 -5.29
N MET A 63 0.80 6.37 -6.12
CA MET A 63 1.57 6.92 -7.24
C MET A 63 0.65 7.57 -8.29
N ILE A 64 -0.46 6.91 -8.64
CA ILE A 64 -1.44 7.44 -9.60
C ILE A 64 -2.02 8.75 -9.08
N LEU A 65 -2.46 8.80 -7.82
CA LEU A 65 -3.04 10.01 -7.24
C LEU A 65 -2.02 11.16 -7.18
N ARG A 66 -0.81 10.90 -6.69
CA ARG A 66 0.28 11.89 -6.64
C ARG A 66 0.54 12.49 -8.02
N ASN A 67 0.62 11.64 -9.03
CA ASN A 67 0.87 12.09 -10.41
C ASN A 67 -0.30 12.90 -10.97
N ALA A 68 -1.54 12.51 -10.65
CA ALA A 68 -2.74 13.26 -11.04
C ALA A 68 -2.80 14.65 -10.39
N ILE A 69 -2.42 14.76 -9.10
CA ILE A 69 -2.35 16.05 -8.40
C ILE A 69 -1.30 16.96 -9.07
N GLN A 70 -0.12 16.41 -9.39
CA GLN A 70 0.92 17.18 -10.08
C GLN A 70 0.53 17.58 -11.50
N SER A 71 -0.12 16.70 -12.25
CA SER A 71 -0.53 16.98 -13.63
C SER A 71 -1.68 17.99 -13.72
N ALA A 72 -2.48 18.14 -12.65
CA ALA A 72 -3.56 19.12 -12.61
C ALA A 72 -3.06 20.58 -12.68
N ASN A 73 -1.79 20.83 -12.35
CA ASN A 73 -1.14 22.14 -12.45
C ASN A 73 -1.99 23.30 -11.86
N LEU A 74 -2.58 23.05 -10.70
CA LEU A 74 -3.43 24.01 -10.00
C LEU A 74 -2.63 25.22 -9.49
N ASP A 75 -3.34 26.30 -9.19
CA ASP A 75 -2.77 27.54 -8.68
C ASP A 75 -1.90 27.30 -7.42
N PRO A 76 -0.71 27.91 -7.31
CA PRO A 76 0.16 27.79 -6.13
C PRO A 76 -0.52 28.10 -4.79
N SER A 77 -1.53 28.96 -4.76
CA SER A 77 -2.34 29.25 -3.57
C SER A 77 -3.10 28.02 -3.03
N SER A 78 -3.32 27.00 -3.87
CA SER A 78 -4.04 25.77 -3.53
C SER A 78 -3.15 24.64 -2.98
N TYR A 79 -1.82 24.84 -2.89
CA TYR A 79 -0.89 23.77 -2.47
C TYR A 79 -1.18 23.23 -1.06
N SER A 80 -1.64 24.07 -0.13
CA SER A 80 -2.06 23.63 1.20
C SER A 80 -3.21 22.61 1.13
N PHE A 81 -4.22 22.87 0.31
CA PHE A 81 -5.33 21.94 0.10
C PHE A 81 -4.89 20.66 -0.62
N GLN A 82 -3.94 20.75 -1.55
CA GLN A 82 -3.38 19.57 -2.20
C GLN A 82 -2.61 18.67 -1.23
N MET A 83 -1.87 19.26 -0.28
CA MET A 83 -1.20 18.51 0.79
C MET A 83 -2.22 17.82 1.70
N VAL A 84 -3.30 18.51 2.10
CA VAL A 84 -4.37 17.92 2.91
C VAL A 84 -5.07 16.78 2.17
N LEU A 85 -5.38 16.98 0.88
CA LEU A 85 -5.94 15.94 0.01
C LEU A 85 -5.02 14.72 -0.07
N GLY A 86 -3.74 14.94 -0.35
CA GLY A 86 -2.75 13.87 -0.44
C GLY A 86 -2.58 13.13 0.87
N ALA A 87 -2.53 13.84 2.00
CA ALA A 87 -2.44 13.24 3.33
C ALA A 87 -3.67 12.37 3.65
N ALA A 88 -4.88 12.91 3.46
CA ALA A 88 -6.11 12.19 3.76
C ALA A 88 -6.30 10.95 2.87
N ALA A 89 -6.08 11.11 1.56
CA ALA A 89 -6.19 10.00 0.61
C ALA A 89 -5.08 8.96 0.82
N GLY A 90 -3.85 9.40 1.07
CA GLY A 90 -2.72 8.54 1.39
C GLY A 90 -2.96 7.72 2.65
N LEU A 91 -3.49 8.34 3.71
CA LEU A 91 -3.86 7.63 4.94
C LEU A 91 -4.96 6.60 4.69
N ALA A 92 -6.00 6.96 3.94
CA ALA A 92 -7.08 6.03 3.59
C ALA A 92 -6.57 4.80 2.82
N MET A 93 -5.72 5.02 1.81
CA MET A 93 -5.04 3.95 1.07
C MET A 93 -4.13 3.12 1.98
N GLY A 94 -3.39 3.78 2.86
CA GLY A 94 -2.50 3.10 3.82
C GLY A 94 -3.27 2.19 4.79
N CYS A 95 -4.39 2.66 5.34
CA CYS A 95 -5.30 1.86 6.16
C CYS A 95 -5.89 0.68 5.39
N SER A 96 -6.26 0.88 4.12
CA SER A 96 -6.73 -0.19 3.24
C SER A 96 -5.67 -1.28 3.06
N ALA A 97 -4.42 -0.91 2.74
CA ALA A 97 -3.31 -1.87 2.60
C ALA A 97 -3.03 -2.64 3.90
N TRP A 98 -3.06 -1.95 5.04
CA TRP A 98 -2.91 -2.60 6.34
C TRP A 98 -3.97 -3.69 6.51
N MET A 99 -5.25 -3.36 6.27
CA MET A 99 -6.34 -4.33 6.44
C MET A 99 -6.28 -5.48 5.44
N GLN A 100 -5.84 -5.24 4.21
CA GLN A 100 -5.54 -6.30 3.24
C GLN A 100 -4.47 -7.25 3.78
N GLY A 101 -3.41 -6.70 4.39
CA GLY A 101 -2.36 -7.50 5.03
C GLY A 101 -2.88 -8.37 6.17
N LYS A 102 -3.73 -7.81 7.05
CA LYS A 102 -4.38 -8.59 8.11
C LYS A 102 -5.28 -9.69 7.57
N ALA A 103 -6.08 -9.41 6.55
CA ALA A 103 -6.93 -10.41 5.90
C ALA A 103 -6.08 -11.52 5.26
N GLY A 104 -5.00 -11.15 4.57
CA GLY A 104 -4.05 -12.09 3.96
C GLY A 104 -3.33 -12.96 5.00
N ALA A 105 -2.97 -12.38 6.15
CA ALA A 105 -2.41 -13.12 7.27
C ALA A 105 -3.39 -14.15 7.83
N SER A 106 -4.65 -13.75 8.07
CA SER A 106 -5.69 -14.67 8.56
C SER A 106 -6.03 -15.78 7.55
N ALA A 107 -5.88 -15.51 6.25
CA ALA A 107 -6.07 -16.53 5.22
C ALA A 107 -4.88 -17.51 5.12
N ALA A 108 -3.72 -17.16 5.67
CA ALA A 108 -2.51 -17.97 5.66
C ALA A 108 -2.32 -18.82 6.93
N ASP A 109 -2.96 -18.46 8.04
CA ASP A 109 -2.89 -19.19 9.32
C ASP A 109 -3.51 -20.59 9.27
#